data_AF-A0A1F5TM78-F1
#
_entry.id   AF-A0A1F5TM78-F1
#
_cell.length_a   1.000
_cell.length_b   1.000
_cell.length_c   1.000
_cell.angle_alpha   90.00
_cell.angle_beta   90.00
_cell.angle_gamma   90.00
#
_symmetry.space_group_name_H-M   'P 1'
#
loop_
_entity.id
_entity.type
_entity.pdbx_description
1 polymer ?
#
loop_
_entity_poly.entity_id
_entity_poly.type
_entity_poly.pdbx_seq_one_letter_code
_entity_poly.pdbx_strand_id
1 'polypeptide(L)'
;MANKSSNKNLHQASKAKKDEFYTQLSDIEKELGHYKKHFKGKVVFCNCDDPRVSNFFHYFSYNFENLGLKKLIATCYKNQNADLFSQNKVEKAIYLEYTGDKNGDKIPELNEIGIKELKGDGDFRSEECIELLKQADIVVTNPPFSLFREYVAQLMEYKKKFVIIGSLNAITYKVFFKLIKENKVWLGHSIHSGDREFGVPDDYPLNAAGCRIDKNGKKYIRVKGVRWFTNLDYKERHEDFILIKTYKGHEEDYPKYDNYDAINVDVTKDIPADYNGAMGVPITFLDKYNPEQFEIIGLGISNSGLEVGVKPYKKEHKKYRKEIQKRGAVDGDLYMITNGVVDVPYARILIKNKKVK
;
A
#
# COMPACT_ATOMS: atom_id res chain seq x y z
N MET A 1 20.05 -1.22 -31.82
CA MET A 1 19.96 0.17 -31.33
C MET A 1 19.60 0.13 -29.85
N ALA A 2 20.45 0.71 -29.00
CA ALA A 2 20.33 0.58 -27.55
C ALA A 2 19.20 1.49 -27.01
N ASN A 3 18.14 0.89 -26.49
CA ASN A 3 17.15 1.58 -25.67
C ASN A 3 17.79 1.99 -24.35
N LYS A 4 18.33 3.22 -24.30
CA LYS A 4 18.73 3.90 -23.07
C LYS A 4 17.47 4.07 -22.19
N SER A 5 17.32 3.21 -21.19
CA SER A 5 16.24 3.30 -20.21
C SER A 5 16.29 4.66 -19.51
N SER A 6 15.18 5.41 -19.61
CA SER A 6 14.95 6.70 -18.96
C SER A 6 14.83 6.56 -17.43
N ASN A 7 15.94 6.31 -16.75
CA ASN A 7 16.01 6.36 -15.27
C ASN A 7 16.10 7.82 -14.75
N LYS A 8 16.21 8.82 -15.64
CA LYS A 8 16.23 10.24 -15.26
C LYS A 8 14.86 10.76 -14.83
N ASN A 9 13.77 10.27 -15.43
CA ASN A 9 12.41 10.73 -15.09
C ASN A 9 11.96 10.25 -13.70
N LEU A 10 12.41 9.06 -13.26
CA LEU A 10 12.13 8.53 -11.92
C LEU A 10 12.81 9.33 -10.80
N HIS A 11 14.03 9.82 -11.03
CA HIS A 11 14.75 10.66 -10.05
C HIS A 11 14.28 12.11 -10.01
N GLN A 12 13.63 12.62 -11.07
CA GLN A 12 13.01 13.95 -11.03
C GLN A 12 11.69 13.94 -10.26
N ALA A 13 10.89 12.87 -10.36
CA ALA A 13 9.68 12.71 -9.55
C ALA A 13 10.00 12.61 -8.04
N SER A 14 11.15 12.02 -7.65
CA SER A 14 11.57 11.96 -6.25
C SER A 14 12.08 13.30 -5.67
N LYS A 15 12.31 14.32 -6.52
CA LYS A 15 12.81 15.64 -6.10
C LYS A 15 11.69 16.64 -5.79
N ALA A 16 10.50 16.45 -6.33
CA ALA A 16 9.32 17.24 -5.95
C ALA A 16 8.62 16.51 -4.79
N LYS A 17 8.99 16.86 -3.55
CA LYS A 17 8.31 16.40 -2.33
C LYS A 17 6.88 16.96 -2.26
N LYS A 18 5.99 16.49 -3.11
CA LYS A 18 4.56 16.83 -3.10
C LYS A 18 3.79 15.52 -3.05
N ASP A 19 3.61 15.00 -1.84
CA ASP A 19 2.87 13.75 -1.58
C ASP A 19 1.37 14.02 -1.28
N GLU A 20 0.88 15.23 -1.59
CA GLU A 20 -0.51 15.64 -1.37
C GLU A 20 -1.44 15.02 -2.42
N PHE A 21 -1.86 13.79 -2.15
CA PHE A 21 -2.76 13.02 -3.01
C PHE A 21 -4.14 12.86 -2.38
N TYR A 22 -5.13 13.54 -2.95
CA TYR A 22 -6.51 13.46 -2.49
C TYR A 22 -7.20 12.24 -3.09
N THR A 23 -7.49 11.24 -2.24
CA THR A 23 -8.21 10.01 -2.60
C THR A 23 -9.64 10.33 -3.01
N GLN A 24 -10.15 9.64 -4.03
CA GLN A 24 -11.55 9.78 -4.45
C GLN A 24 -12.52 9.10 -3.48
N LEU A 25 -13.66 9.75 -3.23
CA LEU A 25 -14.72 9.18 -2.38
C LEU A 25 -15.18 7.80 -2.86
N SER A 26 -15.32 7.62 -4.18
CA SER A 26 -15.74 6.33 -4.74
C SER A 26 -14.75 5.18 -4.47
N ASP A 27 -13.45 5.48 -4.35
CA ASP A 27 -12.46 4.45 -4.00
C ASP A 27 -12.52 4.13 -2.50
N ILE A 28 -12.80 5.13 -1.66
CA ILE A 28 -13.01 4.97 -0.21
C ILE A 28 -14.26 4.13 0.05
N GLU A 29 -15.40 4.46 -0.57
CA GLU A 29 -16.66 3.75 -0.39
C GLU A 29 -16.57 2.27 -0.79
N LYS A 30 -15.92 2.00 -1.94
CA LYS A 30 -15.69 0.63 -2.42
C LYS A 30 -14.85 -0.18 -1.43
N GLU A 31 -13.82 0.42 -0.83
CA GLU A 31 -12.98 -0.28 0.14
C GLU A 31 -13.68 -0.46 1.48
N LEU A 32 -14.23 0.61 2.04
CA LEU A 32 -14.77 0.62 3.40
C LEU A 32 -16.06 -0.19 3.55
N GLY A 33 -16.73 -0.50 2.44
CA GLY A 33 -17.85 -1.44 2.40
C GLY A 33 -17.54 -2.81 3.03
N HIS A 34 -16.30 -3.28 2.94
CA HIS A 34 -15.87 -4.58 3.46
C HIS A 34 -15.62 -4.59 4.97
N TYR A 35 -15.51 -3.43 5.61
CA TYR A 35 -15.12 -3.31 7.02
C TYR A 35 -16.21 -2.77 7.94
N LYS A 36 -17.45 -2.55 7.45
CA LYS A 36 -18.56 -1.95 8.21
C LYS A 36 -18.72 -2.52 9.63
N LYS A 37 -18.62 -3.85 9.77
CA LYS A 37 -18.75 -4.56 11.06
C LYS A 37 -17.72 -4.14 12.12
N HIS A 38 -16.58 -3.60 11.71
CA HIS A 38 -15.48 -3.22 12.61
C HIS A 38 -15.66 -1.83 13.24
N PHE A 39 -16.53 -0.98 12.69
CA PHE A 39 -16.63 0.43 13.08
C PHE A 39 -17.58 0.71 14.26
N LYS A 40 -18.49 -0.21 14.59
CA LYS A 40 -19.48 0.01 15.65
C LYS A 40 -18.82 0.27 17.00
N GLY A 41 -19.19 1.39 17.62
CA GLY A 41 -18.69 1.87 18.90
C GLY A 41 -17.22 2.31 18.88
N LYS A 42 -16.61 2.48 17.70
CA LYS A 42 -15.19 2.81 17.56
C LYS A 42 -14.94 4.29 17.37
N VAL A 43 -13.74 4.69 17.78
CA VAL A 43 -13.14 5.98 17.44
C VAL A 43 -12.31 5.82 16.17
N VAL A 44 -12.69 6.54 15.11
CA VAL A 44 -11.95 6.56 13.85
C VAL A 44 -11.09 7.83 13.78
N PHE A 45 -9.84 7.66 13.36
CA PHE A 45 -8.92 8.77 13.12
C PHE A 45 -8.48 8.83 11.65
N CYS A 46 -8.65 10.00 11.05
CA CYS A 46 -8.20 10.31 9.69
C CYS A 46 -7.16 11.42 9.76
N ASN A 47 -5.86 11.10 9.78
CA ASN A 47 -4.85 12.14 9.53
C ASN A 47 -4.93 12.55 8.06
N CYS A 48 -5.01 13.85 7.77
CA CYS A 48 -5.08 14.32 6.39
C CYS A 48 -4.37 15.68 6.25
N ASP A 49 -4.01 16.01 5.01
CA ASP A 49 -3.41 17.33 4.73
C ASP A 49 -4.42 18.44 5.00
N ASP A 50 -5.67 18.27 4.53
CA ASP A 50 -6.79 19.16 4.91
C ASP A 50 -8.09 18.36 5.15
N PRO A 51 -8.62 18.33 6.39
CA PRO A 51 -9.82 17.59 6.74
C PRO A 51 -11.10 18.20 6.13
N ARG A 52 -11.10 19.49 5.76
CA ARG A 52 -12.28 20.16 5.17
C ARG A 52 -12.59 19.68 3.76
N VAL A 53 -11.58 19.18 3.06
CA VAL A 53 -11.68 18.61 1.71
C VAL A 53 -11.37 17.11 1.67
N SER A 54 -11.18 16.49 2.84
CA SER A 54 -10.86 15.06 2.96
C SER A 54 -12.10 14.22 2.70
N ASN A 55 -12.07 13.42 1.63
CA ASN A 55 -13.13 12.46 1.35
C ASN A 55 -13.21 11.35 2.42
N PHE A 56 -12.15 11.13 3.22
CA PHE A 56 -12.23 10.23 4.38
C PHE A 56 -13.12 10.82 5.48
N PHE A 57 -12.89 12.09 5.84
CA PHE A 57 -13.74 12.77 6.81
C PHE A 57 -15.19 12.84 6.32
N HIS A 58 -15.39 13.21 5.05
CA HIS A 58 -16.71 13.24 4.42
C HIS A 58 -17.43 11.88 4.51
N TYR A 59 -16.76 10.78 4.12
CA TYR A 59 -17.35 9.45 4.22
C TYR A 59 -17.79 9.12 5.64
N PHE A 60 -16.90 9.31 6.63
CA PHE A 60 -17.21 8.92 8.01
C PHE A 60 -18.21 9.84 8.70
N SER A 61 -18.21 11.14 8.42
CA SER A 61 -19.15 12.07 9.04
C SER A 61 -20.57 11.83 8.53
N TYR A 62 -20.75 11.67 7.22
CA TYR A 62 -22.07 11.38 6.62
C TYR A 62 -22.58 9.96 6.90
N ASN A 63 -21.69 9.02 7.24
CA ASN A 63 -22.07 7.66 7.62
C ASN A 63 -21.94 7.39 9.12
N PHE A 64 -21.77 8.43 9.95
CA PHE A 64 -21.42 8.29 11.37
C PHE A 64 -22.43 7.39 12.12
N GLU A 65 -23.72 7.73 12.02
CA GLU A 65 -24.81 6.99 12.65
C GLU A 65 -24.99 5.60 12.03
N ASN A 66 -24.88 5.49 10.70
CA ASN A 66 -25.05 4.21 9.99
C ASN A 66 -23.93 3.20 10.34
N LEU A 67 -22.71 3.69 10.60
CA LEU A 67 -21.58 2.90 11.05
C LEU A 67 -21.60 2.68 12.57
N GLY A 68 -22.44 3.43 13.30
CA GLY A 68 -22.52 3.43 14.76
C GLY A 68 -21.21 3.87 15.41
N LEU A 69 -20.54 4.87 14.85
CA LEU A 69 -19.27 5.38 15.39
C LEU A 69 -19.47 6.00 16.78
N LYS A 70 -18.41 5.93 17.59
CA LYS A 70 -18.37 6.65 18.89
C LYS A 70 -17.86 8.08 18.73
N LYS A 71 -16.85 8.25 17.86
CA LYS A 71 -16.18 9.52 17.62
C LYS A 71 -15.40 9.45 16.31
N LEU A 72 -15.34 10.56 15.59
CA LEU A 72 -14.50 10.78 14.44
C LEU A 72 -13.52 11.91 14.75
N ILE A 73 -12.24 11.65 14.52
CA ILE A 73 -11.16 12.63 14.67
C ILE A 73 -10.51 12.81 13.30
N ALA A 74 -10.23 14.03 12.89
CA ALA A 74 -9.39 14.29 11.73
C ALA A 74 -8.44 15.46 11.96
N THR A 75 -7.15 15.27 11.69
CA THR A 75 -6.14 16.35 11.80
C THR A 75 -5.90 16.98 10.44
N CYS A 76 -5.51 18.26 10.44
CA CYS A 76 -5.02 19.02 9.30
C CYS A 76 -3.53 19.24 9.44
N TYR A 77 -2.73 18.75 8.49
CA TYR A 77 -1.33 19.17 8.38
C TYR A 77 -1.27 20.56 7.74
N LYS A 78 -0.65 21.53 8.41
CA LYS A 78 -0.46 22.86 7.84
C LYS A 78 0.70 22.83 6.85
N ASN A 79 0.39 22.93 5.55
CA ASN A 79 1.42 23.15 4.55
C ASN A 79 2.10 24.51 4.79
N GLN A 80 3.42 24.51 4.96
CA GLN A 80 4.21 25.72 5.28
C GLN A 80 4.48 26.60 4.04
N ASN A 81 4.09 26.18 2.83
CA ASN A 81 4.20 27.00 1.63
C ASN A 81 3.01 27.95 1.52
N ALA A 82 3.19 29.15 2.08
CA ALA A 82 2.36 30.29 1.74
C ALA A 82 2.63 30.67 0.28
N ASP A 83 1.60 30.62 -0.58
CA ASP A 83 1.38 31.69 -1.55
C ASP A 83 -0.06 31.77 -2.09
N LEU A 84 -0.66 32.92 -1.78
CA LEU A 84 -1.48 33.82 -2.63
C LEU A 84 -2.99 33.70 -2.85
N PHE A 85 -3.74 32.62 -2.58
CA PHE A 85 -5.20 32.65 -2.90
C PHE A 85 -6.17 31.91 -1.97
N SER A 86 -5.95 31.90 -0.65
CA SER A 86 -7.04 31.68 0.31
C SER A 86 -7.18 32.89 1.24
N GLN A 87 -8.29 33.61 1.12
CA GLN A 87 -8.62 34.76 1.98
C GLN A 87 -8.92 34.38 3.44
N ASN A 88 -8.60 33.15 3.86
CA ASN A 88 -8.58 32.74 5.26
C ASN A 88 -7.25 32.05 5.56
N LYS A 89 -6.25 32.85 5.95
CA LYS A 89 -5.04 32.36 6.62
C LYS A 89 -5.46 31.56 7.85
N VAL A 90 -5.48 30.24 7.77
CA VAL A 90 -5.46 29.43 8.99
C VAL A 90 -3.99 29.35 9.41
N GLU A 91 -3.60 30.22 10.34
CA GLU A 91 -2.21 30.34 10.81
C GLU A 91 -1.73 29.12 11.61
N LYS A 92 -2.61 28.17 11.95
CA LYS A 92 -2.30 27.02 12.79
C LYS A 92 -2.93 25.75 12.25
N ALA A 93 -2.26 24.61 12.48
CA ALA A 93 -2.89 23.32 12.23
C ALA A 93 -4.12 23.16 13.14
N ILE A 94 -5.12 22.40 12.68
CA ILE A 94 -6.36 22.17 13.43
C ILE A 94 -6.67 20.67 13.47
N TYR A 95 -7.52 20.26 14.40
CA TYR A 95 -8.22 18.99 14.30
C TYR A 95 -9.72 19.18 14.45
N LEU A 96 -10.46 18.32 13.77
CA LEU A 96 -11.90 18.18 13.84
C LEU A 96 -12.23 17.01 14.76
N GLU A 97 -13.21 17.22 15.63
CA GLU A 97 -13.82 16.19 16.45
C GLU A 97 -15.32 16.18 16.20
N TYR A 98 -15.85 15.04 15.78
CA TYR A 98 -17.28 14.83 15.57
C TYR A 98 -17.77 13.64 16.38
N THR A 99 -18.86 13.84 17.12
CA THR A 99 -19.43 12.84 18.05
C THR A 99 -20.84 12.42 17.67
N GLY A 100 -21.25 12.71 16.43
CA GLY A 100 -22.58 12.39 15.91
C GLY A 100 -23.53 13.58 15.92
N ASP A 101 -24.70 13.31 15.38
CA ASP A 101 -25.80 14.24 15.15
C ASP A 101 -26.43 14.72 16.48
N LYS A 102 -26.72 16.02 16.56
CA LYS A 102 -27.33 16.68 17.72
C LYS A 102 -28.72 17.24 17.42
N ASN A 103 -29.09 17.41 16.14
CA ASN A 103 -30.34 18.05 15.72
C ASN A 103 -31.37 17.04 15.15
N GLY A 104 -30.94 15.81 14.83
CA GLY A 104 -31.77 14.69 14.39
C GLY A 104 -31.85 14.51 12.86
N ASP A 105 -31.17 15.33 12.05
CA ASP A 105 -31.21 15.26 10.58
C ASP A 105 -30.12 14.35 9.96
N LYS A 106 -29.16 13.90 10.77
CA LYS A 106 -28.01 13.05 10.40
C LYS A 106 -27.08 13.66 9.36
N ILE A 107 -27.08 14.99 9.21
CA ILE A 107 -26.20 15.73 8.32
C ILE A 107 -25.14 16.42 9.20
N PRO A 108 -23.84 16.16 8.99
CA PRO A 108 -22.81 16.75 9.83
C PRO A 108 -22.69 18.26 9.55
N GLU A 109 -23.14 19.07 10.51
CA GLU A 109 -23.09 20.53 10.43
C GLU A 109 -21.85 21.12 11.16
N LEU A 110 -21.42 22.32 10.75
CA LEU A 110 -20.23 23.01 11.30
C LEU A 110 -20.34 23.30 12.80
N ASN A 111 -21.55 23.55 13.31
CA ASN A 111 -21.84 23.76 14.73
C ASN A 111 -21.73 22.45 15.56
N GLU A 112 -21.88 21.29 14.92
CA GLU A 112 -21.75 19.98 15.56
C GLU A 112 -20.30 19.50 15.59
N ILE A 113 -19.51 19.90 14.59
CA ILE A 113 -18.10 19.57 14.44
C ILE A 113 -17.25 20.50 15.32
N GLY A 114 -16.63 19.93 16.35
CA GLY A 114 -15.69 20.66 17.19
C GLY A 114 -14.39 20.93 16.44
N ILE A 115 -14.09 22.20 16.18
CA ILE A 115 -12.82 22.65 15.60
C ILE A 115 -11.88 23.06 16.74
N LYS A 116 -10.68 22.46 16.80
CA LYS A 116 -9.68 22.75 17.83
C LYS A 116 -8.32 23.01 17.21
N GLU A 117 -7.61 24.02 17.71
CA GLU A 117 -6.27 24.37 17.24
C GLU A 117 -5.22 23.39 17.80
N LEU A 118 -4.27 23.02 16.95
CA LEU A 118 -3.05 22.31 17.32
C LEU A 118 -1.94 23.34 17.62
N LYS A 119 -1.00 22.96 18.48
CA LYS A 119 0.16 23.78 18.84
C LYS A 119 1.26 23.72 17.77
N GLY A 120 1.42 22.55 17.14
CA GLY A 120 2.38 22.27 16.09
C GLY A 120 1.80 22.40 14.69
N ASP A 121 2.46 21.75 13.73
CA ASP A 121 2.11 21.78 12.31
C ASP A 121 1.16 20.64 11.89
N GLY A 122 0.79 19.75 12.81
CA GLY A 122 -0.07 18.61 12.55
C GLY A 122 0.66 17.38 12.00
N ASP A 123 1.99 17.34 12.04
CA ASP A 123 2.76 16.14 11.68
C ASP A 123 2.32 14.95 12.55
N PHE A 124 2.10 13.78 11.95
CA PHE A 124 1.66 12.58 12.66
C PHE A 124 2.63 12.12 13.76
N ARG A 125 3.87 12.61 13.73
CA ARG A 125 4.93 12.33 14.70
C ARG A 125 4.90 13.28 15.90
N SER A 126 4.15 14.37 15.84
CA SER A 126 4.05 15.31 16.95
C SER A 126 3.35 14.67 18.15
N GLU A 127 3.72 15.08 19.37
CA GLU A 127 3.14 14.54 20.61
C GLU A 127 1.61 14.69 20.64
N GLU A 128 1.10 15.85 20.22
CA GLU A 128 -0.35 16.09 20.17
C GLU A 128 -1.09 15.19 19.16
N CYS A 129 -0.51 14.92 17.99
CA CYS A 129 -1.07 13.97 17.02
C CYS A 129 -1.01 12.53 17.55
N ILE A 130 0.05 12.18 18.30
CA ILE A 130 0.16 10.89 18.97
C ILE A 130 -0.90 10.76 20.07
N GLU A 131 -1.21 11.81 20.82
CA GLU A 131 -2.31 11.79 21.81
C GLU A 131 -3.68 11.61 21.16
N LEU A 132 -3.89 12.17 19.97
CA LEU A 132 -5.10 11.90 19.17
C LEU A 132 -5.11 10.45 18.64
N LEU A 133 -3.98 9.95 18.15
CA LEU A 133 -3.82 8.56 17.72
C LEU A 133 -4.12 7.58 18.86
N LYS A 134 -3.66 7.86 20.07
CA LYS A 134 -3.90 7.03 21.27
C LYS A 134 -5.39 6.89 21.56
N GLN A 135 -6.19 7.93 21.35
CA GLN A 135 -7.65 7.89 21.51
C GLN A 135 -8.37 7.06 20.44
N ALA A 136 -7.75 6.88 19.27
CA ALA A 136 -8.36 6.17 18.15
C ALA A 136 -8.28 4.65 18.28
N ASP A 137 -9.31 3.95 17.82
CA ASP A 137 -9.30 2.50 17.66
C ASP A 137 -8.80 2.10 16.27
N ILE A 138 -9.28 2.83 15.25
CA ILE A 138 -9.04 2.54 13.84
C ILE A 138 -8.54 3.81 13.13
N VAL A 139 -7.49 3.68 12.34
CA VAL A 139 -6.93 4.75 11.51
C VAL A 139 -7.27 4.50 10.03
N VAL A 140 -7.88 5.47 9.37
CA VAL A 140 -8.27 5.34 7.96
C VAL A 140 -7.85 6.56 7.17
N THR A 141 -6.90 6.40 6.25
CA THR A 141 -6.28 7.54 5.56
C THR A 141 -5.47 7.18 4.30
N ASN A 142 -5.03 8.19 3.56
CA ASN A 142 -3.92 8.14 2.63
C ASN A 142 -2.67 8.81 3.25
N PRO A 143 -1.75 8.05 3.88
CA PRO A 143 -0.55 8.62 4.46
C PRO A 143 0.45 9.09 3.39
N PRO A 144 1.40 9.99 3.72
CA PRO A 144 2.46 10.38 2.79
C PRO A 144 3.29 9.17 2.35
N PHE A 145 3.37 8.92 1.04
CA PHE A 145 4.02 7.73 0.51
C PHE A 145 5.51 7.67 0.87
N SER A 146 6.19 8.82 0.95
CA SER A 146 7.59 8.91 1.39
C SER A 146 7.81 8.48 2.84
N LEU A 147 6.80 8.64 3.71
CA LEU A 147 6.85 8.33 5.14
C LEU A 147 6.11 7.03 5.49
N PHE A 148 5.60 6.29 4.50
CA PHE A 148 4.75 5.11 4.70
C PHE A 148 5.34 4.08 5.68
N ARG A 149 6.65 3.82 5.62
CA ARG A 149 7.32 2.85 6.53
C ARG A 149 7.31 3.30 7.99
N GLU A 150 7.60 4.57 8.22
CA GLU A 150 7.63 5.18 9.56
C GLU A 150 6.20 5.27 10.11
N TYR A 151 5.26 5.67 9.26
CA TYR A 151 3.84 5.74 9.59
C TYR A 151 3.27 4.38 10.01
N VAL A 152 3.49 3.32 9.21
CA VAL A 152 3.06 1.96 9.59
C VAL A 152 3.75 1.49 10.88
N ALA A 153 5.04 1.76 11.05
CA ALA A 153 5.75 1.40 12.27
C ALA A 153 5.08 2.01 13.51
N GLN A 154 4.72 3.30 13.44
CA GLN A 154 3.99 3.99 14.50
C GLN A 154 2.61 3.34 14.75
N LEU A 155 1.82 3.06 13.71
CA LEU A 155 0.52 2.39 13.87
C LEU A 155 0.65 1.03 14.54
N MET A 156 1.68 0.26 14.20
CA MET A 156 1.95 -1.05 14.80
C MET A 156 2.42 -0.92 16.26
N GLU A 157 3.26 0.07 16.58
CA GLU A 157 3.71 0.38 17.94
C GLU A 157 2.54 0.68 18.87
N TYR A 158 1.61 1.54 18.42
CA TYR A 158 0.40 1.88 19.17
C TYR A 158 -0.75 0.86 19.00
N LYS A 159 -0.47 -0.30 18.37
CA LYS A 159 -1.40 -1.42 18.18
C LYS A 159 -2.73 -1.02 17.54
N LYS A 160 -2.69 -0.08 16.60
CA LYS A 160 -3.87 0.45 15.94
C LYS A 160 -4.38 -0.47 14.86
N LYS A 161 -5.71 -0.52 14.72
CA LYS A 161 -6.32 -1.07 13.52
C LYS A 161 -6.28 -0.02 12.42
N PHE A 162 -6.19 -0.43 11.16
CA PHE A 162 -6.10 0.56 10.09
C PHE A 162 -6.55 0.06 8.72
N VAL A 163 -6.92 1.01 7.85
CA VAL A 163 -7.10 0.85 6.40
C VAL A 163 -6.43 2.05 5.74
N ILE A 164 -5.30 1.83 5.07
CA ILE A 164 -4.47 2.92 4.54
C ILE A 164 -4.06 2.69 3.09
N ILE A 165 -3.83 3.77 2.36
CA ILE A 165 -3.32 3.69 0.98
C ILE A 165 -1.78 3.69 0.97
N GLY A 166 -1.19 2.93 0.07
CA GLY A 166 0.24 3.01 -0.20
C GLY A 166 0.61 2.51 -1.58
N SER A 167 1.91 2.57 -1.89
CA SER A 167 2.46 1.92 -3.07
C SER A 167 2.61 0.42 -2.86
N LEU A 168 2.29 -0.38 -3.89
CA LEU A 168 2.53 -1.82 -3.99
C LEU A 168 4.01 -2.17 -3.70
N ASN A 169 4.93 -1.27 -4.03
CA ASN A 169 6.36 -1.45 -3.75
C ASN A 169 6.66 -1.63 -2.25
N ALA A 170 5.77 -1.14 -1.36
CA ALA A 170 5.90 -1.31 0.08
C ALA A 170 6.01 -2.78 0.51
N ILE A 171 5.41 -3.71 -0.26
CA ILE A 171 5.51 -5.15 -0.03
C ILE A 171 6.96 -5.62 -0.01
N THR A 172 7.85 -5.03 -0.80
CA THR A 172 9.25 -5.48 -0.89
C THR A 172 10.14 -4.91 0.22
N TYR A 173 9.62 -4.00 1.05
CA TYR A 173 10.38 -3.46 2.17
C TYR A 173 10.46 -4.48 3.29
N LYS A 174 11.68 -4.87 3.68
CA LYS A 174 11.96 -5.93 4.67
C LYS A 174 11.04 -5.93 5.89
N VAL A 175 10.90 -4.78 6.56
CA VAL A 175 10.08 -4.65 7.78
C VAL A 175 8.59 -4.84 7.47
N PHE A 176 8.09 -4.26 6.38
CA PHE A 176 6.68 -4.35 6.01
C PHE A 176 6.32 -5.75 5.48
N PHE A 177 7.19 -6.36 4.69
CA PHE A 177 7.04 -7.75 4.24
C PHE A 177 6.92 -8.72 5.42
N LYS A 178 7.72 -8.51 6.48
CA LYS A 178 7.63 -9.33 7.70
C LYS A 178 6.24 -9.27 8.33
N LEU A 179 5.60 -8.10 8.36
CA LEU A 179 4.22 -7.95 8.85
C LEU A 179 3.22 -8.74 7.98
N ILE A 180 3.42 -8.76 6.66
CA ILE A 180 2.58 -9.55 5.75
C ILE A 180 2.77 -11.05 5.99
N LYS A 181 4.03 -11.51 6.01
CA LYS A 181 4.38 -12.91 6.25
C LYS A 181 3.81 -13.42 7.58
N GLU A 182 3.85 -12.60 8.63
CA GLU A 182 3.30 -12.93 9.95
C GLU A 182 1.79 -12.75 10.07
N ASN A 183 1.08 -12.47 8.96
CA ASN A 183 -0.37 -12.21 8.91
C ASN A 183 -0.81 -11.08 9.87
N LYS A 184 0.04 -10.07 10.07
CA LYS A 184 -0.27 -8.87 10.87
C LYS A 184 -0.83 -7.74 10.02
N VAL A 185 -0.52 -7.72 8.72
CA VAL A 185 -0.99 -6.75 7.72
C VAL A 185 -1.25 -7.49 6.41
N TRP A 186 -2.22 -7.05 5.62
CA TRP A 186 -2.56 -7.61 4.31
C TRP A 186 -3.07 -6.51 3.37
N LEU A 187 -3.27 -6.87 2.09
CA LEU A 187 -3.85 -5.96 1.10
C LEU A 187 -5.35 -5.80 1.35
N GLY A 188 -5.89 -4.62 1.05
CA GLY A 188 -7.32 -4.37 1.04
C GLY A 188 -8.00 -4.92 -0.22
N HIS A 189 -9.33 -4.80 -0.28
CA HIS A 189 -10.14 -5.55 -1.23
C HIS A 189 -10.29 -4.87 -2.60
N SER A 190 -10.50 -3.56 -2.67
CA SER A 190 -11.10 -2.92 -3.85
C SER A 190 -10.10 -2.55 -4.97
N ILE A 191 -8.79 -2.64 -4.72
CA ILE A 191 -7.75 -2.21 -5.66
C ILE A 191 -6.78 -3.36 -5.94
N HIS A 192 -6.89 -3.99 -7.12
CA HIS A 192 -6.03 -5.10 -7.54
C HIS A 192 -5.24 -4.85 -8.82
N SER A 193 -5.46 -3.75 -9.52
CA SER A 193 -4.78 -3.44 -10.78
C SER A 193 -4.96 -1.99 -11.19
N GLY A 194 -4.19 -1.57 -12.20
CA GLY A 194 -4.31 -0.27 -12.83
C GLY A 194 -3.62 0.86 -12.08
N ASP A 195 -3.85 2.06 -12.59
CA ASP A 195 -3.56 3.31 -11.94
C ASP A 195 -4.76 3.80 -11.12
N ARG A 196 -4.49 4.69 -10.16
CA ARG A 196 -5.53 5.40 -9.41
C ARG A 196 -5.35 6.89 -9.61
N GLU A 197 -6.47 7.56 -9.79
CA GLU A 197 -6.49 9.00 -10.02
C GLU A 197 -6.67 9.71 -8.68
N PHE A 198 -5.76 10.65 -8.38
CA PHE A 198 -5.77 11.45 -7.17
C PHE A 198 -5.91 12.91 -7.53
N GLY A 199 -6.67 13.66 -6.75
CA GLY A 199 -6.60 15.12 -6.80
C GLY A 199 -5.23 15.58 -6.30
N VAL A 200 -4.74 16.70 -6.83
CA VAL A 200 -3.49 17.35 -6.38
C VAL A 200 -3.72 18.86 -6.23
N PRO A 201 -2.88 19.56 -5.44
CA PRO A 201 -2.95 21.01 -5.32
C PRO A 201 -2.80 21.76 -6.65
N ASP A 202 -3.31 22.98 -6.71
CA ASP A 202 -3.28 23.80 -7.93
C ASP A 202 -1.86 24.15 -8.39
N ASP A 203 -0.89 24.17 -7.47
CA ASP A 203 0.52 24.45 -7.77
C ASP A 203 1.30 23.18 -8.15
N TYR A 204 0.63 22.02 -8.28
CA TYR A 204 1.28 20.77 -8.62
C TYR A 204 1.76 20.78 -10.09
N PRO A 205 3.04 20.43 -10.35
CA PRO A 205 3.59 20.47 -11.71
C PRO A 205 2.98 19.34 -12.56
N LEU A 206 2.18 19.72 -13.57
CA LEU A 206 1.57 18.78 -14.52
C LEU A 206 2.55 18.44 -15.65
N ASN A 207 3.66 17.79 -15.30
CA ASN A 207 4.74 17.47 -16.24
C ASN A 207 4.68 16.01 -16.75
N ALA A 208 3.68 15.23 -16.35
CA ALA A 208 3.59 13.79 -16.61
C ALA A 208 2.36 13.41 -17.44
N ALA A 209 2.49 12.32 -18.22
CA ALA A 209 1.35 11.67 -18.85
C ALA A 209 0.36 11.16 -17.78
N GLY A 210 -0.94 11.30 -18.02
CA GLY A 210 -1.99 10.90 -17.06
C GLY A 210 -2.43 12.02 -16.10
N CYS A 211 -2.12 13.27 -16.41
CA CYS A 211 -2.71 14.43 -15.73
C CYS A 211 -4.04 14.83 -16.38
N ARG A 212 -5.02 15.25 -15.57
CA ARG A 212 -6.32 15.76 -16.02
C ARG A 212 -6.68 17.02 -15.23
N ILE A 213 -7.34 17.96 -15.88
CA ILE A 213 -7.99 19.10 -15.23
C ILE A 213 -9.49 18.92 -15.44
N ASP A 214 -10.29 19.03 -14.39
CA ASP A 214 -11.74 18.96 -14.52
C ASP A 214 -12.35 20.31 -14.93
N LYS A 215 -13.68 20.33 -15.11
CA LYS A 215 -14.43 21.54 -15.50
C LYS A 215 -14.35 22.69 -14.49
N ASN A 216 -13.98 22.39 -13.24
CA ASN A 216 -13.87 23.36 -12.15
C ASN A 216 -12.41 23.82 -11.94
N GLY A 217 -11.47 23.40 -12.81
CA GLY A 217 -10.06 23.73 -12.71
C GLY A 217 -9.26 22.83 -11.76
N LYS A 218 -9.88 21.81 -11.14
CA LYS A 218 -9.19 20.92 -10.20
C LYS A 218 -8.27 19.96 -10.95
N LYS A 219 -7.05 19.84 -10.46
CA LYS A 219 -6.00 19.02 -11.06
C LYS A 219 -6.00 17.60 -10.50
N TYR A 220 -5.73 16.65 -11.38
CA TYR A 220 -5.66 15.22 -11.07
C TYR A 220 -4.43 14.59 -11.71
N ILE A 221 -3.84 13.61 -11.04
CA ILE A 221 -2.77 12.77 -11.58
C ILE A 221 -3.13 11.29 -11.43
N ARG A 222 -2.48 10.43 -12.22
CA ARG A 222 -2.60 8.98 -12.11
C ARG A 222 -1.35 8.33 -11.55
N VAL A 223 -1.50 7.58 -10.46
CA VAL A 223 -0.42 6.85 -9.79
C VAL A 223 -0.61 5.35 -9.98
N LYS A 224 0.41 4.69 -10.53
CA LYS A 224 0.41 3.23 -10.77
C LYS A 224 0.76 2.46 -9.52
N GLY A 225 0.20 1.25 -9.39
CA GLY A 225 0.58 0.32 -8.34
C GLY A 225 0.21 0.83 -6.95
N VAL A 226 -0.96 1.44 -6.81
CA VAL A 226 -1.54 1.77 -5.51
C VAL A 226 -2.27 0.55 -4.95
N ARG A 227 -2.24 0.37 -3.63
CA ARG A 227 -3.01 -0.62 -2.89
C ARG A 227 -3.53 -0.05 -1.58
N TRP A 228 -4.66 -0.60 -1.14
CA TRP A 228 -5.06 -0.52 0.26
C TRP A 228 -4.23 -1.54 1.06
N PHE A 229 -3.88 -1.17 2.29
CA PHE A 229 -3.22 -2.01 3.27
C PHE A 229 -4.03 -1.95 4.57
N THR A 230 -4.25 -3.09 5.19
CA THR A 230 -5.08 -3.16 6.40
C THR A 230 -4.65 -4.29 7.32
N ASN A 231 -5.10 -4.21 8.56
CA ASN A 231 -5.10 -5.31 9.53
C ASN A 231 -6.52 -5.56 10.12
N LEU A 232 -7.55 -5.09 9.40
CA LEU A 232 -8.96 -5.39 9.60
C LEU A 232 -9.38 -6.51 8.66
N ASP A 233 -10.03 -7.52 9.23
CA ASP A 233 -10.29 -8.76 8.52
C ASP A 233 -11.55 -8.66 7.64
N TYR A 234 -11.52 -9.27 6.47
CA TYR A 234 -12.62 -9.26 5.50
C TYR A 234 -12.81 -10.64 4.86
N LYS A 235 -14.03 -10.95 4.43
CA LYS A 235 -14.44 -12.30 4.07
C LYS A 235 -13.60 -12.86 2.91
N GLU A 236 -13.41 -12.04 1.88
CA GLU A 236 -12.78 -12.43 0.61
C GLU A 236 -11.28 -12.76 0.77
N ARG A 237 -10.66 -12.36 1.89
CA ARG A 237 -9.29 -12.75 2.25
C ARG A 237 -9.15 -14.26 2.48
N HIS A 238 -10.25 -14.91 2.82
CA HIS A 238 -10.31 -16.35 3.15
C HIS A 238 -10.88 -17.19 2.01
N GLU A 239 -11.10 -16.59 0.83
CA GLU A 239 -11.52 -17.34 -0.35
C GLU A 239 -10.33 -18.07 -0.97
N ASP A 240 -10.53 -19.34 -1.30
CA ASP A 240 -9.51 -20.11 -2.00
C ASP A 240 -9.30 -19.54 -3.41
N PHE A 241 -8.03 -19.37 -3.77
CA PHE A 241 -7.67 -19.11 -5.15
C PHE A 241 -7.83 -20.39 -5.96
N ILE A 242 -8.66 -20.35 -7.01
CA ILE A 242 -8.94 -21.51 -7.86
C ILE A 242 -7.70 -21.81 -8.72
N LEU A 243 -7.09 -22.98 -8.49
CA LEU A 243 -5.93 -23.46 -9.24
C LEU A 243 -6.41 -24.41 -10.35
N ILE A 244 -6.05 -24.11 -11.59
CA ILE A 244 -6.46 -24.88 -12.78
C ILE A 244 -5.28 -25.46 -13.56
N LYS A 245 -4.05 -25.06 -13.23
CA LYS A 245 -2.84 -25.55 -13.89
C LYS A 245 -2.28 -26.78 -13.18
N THR A 246 -1.50 -27.55 -13.92
CA THR A 246 -0.83 -28.77 -13.47
C THR A 246 0.66 -28.63 -13.78
N TYR A 247 1.52 -29.10 -12.88
CA TYR A 247 2.97 -29.15 -13.03
C TYR A 247 3.40 -30.46 -13.71
N LYS A 248 2.83 -31.60 -13.28
CA LYS A 248 3.18 -32.90 -13.85
C LYS A 248 2.83 -32.96 -15.34
N GLY A 249 3.82 -33.23 -16.18
CA GLY A 249 3.67 -33.23 -17.64
C GLY A 249 3.79 -31.85 -18.30
N HIS A 250 4.06 -30.80 -17.52
CA HIS A 250 4.26 -29.41 -17.96
C HIS A 250 5.49 -28.78 -17.30
N GLU A 251 6.48 -29.60 -16.90
CA GLU A 251 7.62 -29.15 -16.10
C GLU A 251 8.45 -28.05 -16.80
N GLU A 252 8.45 -28.05 -18.13
CA GLU A 252 9.08 -27.04 -18.98
C GLU A 252 8.48 -25.62 -18.84
N ASP A 253 7.21 -25.52 -18.47
CA ASP A 253 6.53 -24.24 -18.23
C ASP A 253 6.90 -23.60 -16.88
N TYR A 254 7.61 -24.35 -16.01
CA TYR A 254 7.95 -23.96 -14.65
C TYR A 254 9.47 -24.04 -14.41
N PRO A 255 10.24 -23.08 -14.93
CA PRO A 255 11.70 -23.08 -14.78
C PRO A 255 12.11 -23.12 -13.31
N LYS A 256 13.15 -23.89 -12.99
CA LYS A 256 13.70 -24.01 -11.63
C LYS A 256 14.75 -22.95 -11.35
N TYR A 257 14.78 -22.44 -10.12
CA TYR A 257 15.87 -21.57 -9.69
C TYR A 257 17.17 -22.36 -9.52
N ASP A 258 18.29 -21.75 -9.92
CA ASP A 258 19.61 -22.38 -9.80
C ASP A 258 20.18 -22.24 -8.37
N ASN A 259 19.66 -21.29 -7.60
CA ASN A 259 20.14 -20.96 -6.26
C ASN A 259 19.12 -21.18 -5.13
N TYR A 260 17.98 -21.80 -5.43
CA TYR A 260 16.97 -22.17 -4.44
C TYR A 260 16.12 -23.34 -4.95
N ASP A 261 15.72 -24.25 -4.08
CA ASP A 261 14.90 -25.40 -4.46
C ASP A 261 13.42 -25.00 -4.59
N ALA A 262 13.11 -24.30 -5.68
CA ALA A 262 11.77 -23.87 -6.04
C ALA A 262 11.62 -23.71 -7.56
N ILE A 263 10.37 -23.74 -8.02
CA ILE A 263 10.01 -23.34 -9.40
C ILE A 263 9.66 -21.85 -9.44
N ASN A 264 9.88 -21.23 -10.58
CA ASN A 264 9.36 -19.91 -10.91
C ASN A 264 7.96 -20.03 -11.52
N VAL A 265 7.03 -19.22 -11.01
CA VAL A 265 5.70 -19.06 -11.59
C VAL A 265 5.57 -17.60 -12.01
N ASP A 266 5.52 -17.36 -13.33
CA ASP A 266 5.58 -15.99 -13.85
C ASP A 266 4.31 -15.19 -13.59
N VAL A 267 3.15 -15.84 -13.59
CA VAL A 267 1.85 -15.21 -13.37
C VAL A 267 1.06 -16.00 -12.35
N THR A 268 0.41 -15.32 -11.40
CA THR A 268 -0.36 -15.94 -10.32
C THR A 268 -1.38 -16.99 -10.78
N LYS A 269 -2.03 -16.78 -11.94
CA LYS A 269 -3.01 -17.74 -12.49
C LYS A 269 -2.42 -19.07 -12.93
N ASP A 270 -1.10 -19.12 -13.10
CA ASP A 270 -0.40 -20.30 -13.54
C ASP A 270 0.16 -21.12 -12.38
N ILE A 271 -0.17 -20.79 -11.12
CA ILE A 271 0.21 -21.62 -9.96
C ILE A 271 -0.39 -23.03 -10.15
N PRO A 272 0.46 -24.09 -10.16
CA PRO A 272 -0.01 -25.46 -10.34
C PRO A 272 -0.68 -26.02 -9.09
N ALA A 273 -1.76 -26.78 -9.29
CA ALA A 273 -2.57 -27.37 -8.23
C ALA A 273 -1.95 -28.63 -7.59
N ASP A 274 -1.02 -29.29 -8.29
CA ASP A 274 -0.41 -30.58 -7.94
C ASP A 274 1.06 -30.46 -7.48
N TYR A 275 1.60 -29.24 -7.40
CA TYR A 275 2.97 -29.02 -6.96
C TYR A 275 3.06 -28.74 -5.46
N ASN A 276 3.78 -29.60 -4.73
CA ASN A 276 3.94 -29.50 -3.28
C ASN A 276 5.21 -28.77 -2.84
N GLY A 277 6.12 -28.42 -3.76
CA GLY A 277 7.37 -27.72 -3.47
C GLY A 277 7.20 -26.22 -3.25
N ALA A 278 8.31 -25.53 -2.97
CA ALA A 278 8.32 -24.08 -2.92
C ALA A 278 8.19 -23.46 -4.33
N MET A 279 7.49 -22.34 -4.42
CA MET A 279 7.23 -21.62 -5.67
C MET A 279 7.56 -20.13 -5.50
N GLY A 280 8.27 -19.55 -6.45
CA GLY A 280 8.45 -18.10 -6.54
C GLY A 280 7.34 -17.47 -7.39
N VAL A 281 6.45 -16.70 -6.76
CA VAL A 281 5.32 -16.02 -7.41
C VAL A 281 5.51 -14.49 -7.42
N PRO A 282 4.85 -13.74 -8.33
CA PRO A 282 4.91 -12.28 -8.33
C PRO A 282 4.41 -11.68 -7.02
N ILE A 283 4.87 -10.48 -6.62
CA ILE A 283 4.34 -9.79 -5.43
C ILE A 283 2.83 -9.50 -5.50
N THR A 284 2.27 -9.40 -6.71
CA THR A 284 0.82 -9.24 -6.94
C THR A 284 0.01 -10.48 -6.56
N PHE A 285 0.66 -11.62 -6.31
CA PHE A 285 0.01 -12.80 -5.73
C PHE A 285 -0.73 -12.48 -4.43
N LEU A 286 -0.28 -11.48 -3.66
CA LEU A 286 -0.95 -11.07 -2.42
C LEU A 286 -2.39 -10.59 -2.63
N ASP A 287 -2.79 -10.19 -3.84
CA ASP A 287 -4.20 -9.90 -4.18
C ASP A 287 -5.07 -11.17 -4.14
N LYS A 288 -4.46 -12.36 -4.16
CA LYS A 288 -5.10 -13.70 -4.12
C LYS A 288 -4.61 -14.55 -2.94
N TYR A 289 -3.86 -13.96 -2.02
CA TYR A 289 -3.28 -14.69 -0.91
C TYR A 289 -4.34 -14.99 0.15
N ASN A 290 -4.54 -16.29 0.37
CA ASN A 290 -5.31 -16.84 1.46
C ASN A 290 -4.36 -17.61 2.39
N PRO A 291 -4.25 -17.24 3.69
CA PRO A 291 -3.32 -17.89 4.62
C PRO A 291 -3.70 -19.33 4.98
N GLU A 292 -4.95 -19.73 4.79
CA GLU A 292 -5.40 -21.12 4.93
C GLU A 292 -5.01 -21.98 3.71
N GLN A 293 -4.82 -21.37 2.53
CA GLN A 293 -4.42 -22.07 1.30
C GLN A 293 -2.91 -22.09 1.09
N PHE A 294 -2.22 -20.98 1.37
CA PHE A 294 -0.79 -20.85 1.10
C PHE A 294 0.00 -20.47 2.35
N GLU A 295 1.25 -20.92 2.39
CA GLU A 295 2.27 -20.46 3.32
C GLU A 295 3.20 -19.48 2.60
N ILE A 296 3.49 -18.34 3.22
CA ILE A 296 4.57 -17.45 2.75
C ILE A 296 5.87 -17.86 3.44
N ILE A 297 6.79 -18.42 2.66
CA ILE A 297 8.13 -18.79 3.12
C ILE A 297 8.99 -17.54 3.28
N GLY A 298 8.98 -16.63 2.29
CA GLY A 298 9.92 -15.53 2.25
C GLY A 298 9.83 -14.63 1.03
N LEU A 299 10.77 -13.69 0.93
CA LEU A 299 10.93 -12.82 -0.23
C LEU A 299 12.30 -13.08 -0.85
N GLY A 300 12.34 -13.57 -2.09
CA GLY A 300 13.55 -13.99 -2.78
C GLY A 300 14.35 -12.85 -3.41
N ILE A 301 14.64 -11.79 -2.65
CA ILE A 301 15.41 -10.63 -3.11
C ILE A 301 16.42 -10.18 -2.06
N SER A 302 17.66 -9.96 -2.49
CA SER A 302 18.75 -9.40 -1.66
C SER A 302 18.86 -10.08 -0.29
N ASN A 303 19.11 -9.32 0.79
CA ASN A 303 19.24 -9.87 2.15
C ASN A 303 18.00 -10.66 2.62
N SER A 304 16.79 -10.29 2.17
CA SER A 304 15.57 -11.05 2.51
C SER A 304 15.59 -12.47 1.93
N GLY A 305 16.20 -12.65 0.75
CA GLY A 305 16.38 -13.95 0.14
C GLY A 305 17.39 -14.81 0.90
N LEU A 306 18.52 -14.21 1.31
CA LEU A 306 19.53 -14.91 2.12
C LEU A 306 18.93 -15.44 3.43
N GLU A 307 18.07 -14.66 4.09
CA GLU A 307 17.38 -15.04 5.34
C GLU A 307 16.50 -16.27 5.20
N VAL A 308 16.04 -16.59 4.00
CA VAL A 308 15.17 -17.75 3.73
C VAL A 308 15.87 -18.86 2.96
N GLY A 309 17.20 -18.80 2.88
CA GLY A 309 18.05 -19.87 2.33
C GLY A 309 18.34 -19.75 0.84
N VAL A 310 18.02 -18.62 0.19
CA VAL A 310 18.48 -18.36 -1.18
C VAL A 310 20.00 -18.29 -1.20
N LYS A 311 20.64 -19.13 -2.00
CA LYS A 311 22.10 -19.19 -2.06
C LYS A 311 22.65 -17.98 -2.84
N PRO A 312 23.86 -17.51 -2.51
CA PRO A 312 24.58 -16.56 -3.35
C PRO A 312 24.75 -17.06 -4.79
N TYR A 313 25.06 -16.14 -5.70
CA TYR A 313 25.37 -16.52 -7.09
C TYR A 313 26.59 -17.43 -7.14
N LYS A 314 26.55 -18.45 -8.01
CA LYS A 314 27.78 -19.12 -8.45
C LYS A 314 28.74 -18.09 -9.04
N LYS A 315 30.05 -18.28 -8.85
CA LYS A 315 31.08 -17.26 -9.20
C LYS A 315 31.02 -16.90 -10.69
N GLU A 316 30.88 -17.91 -11.54
CA GLU A 316 30.75 -17.80 -13.00
C GLU A 316 29.50 -17.02 -13.42
N HIS A 317 28.34 -17.28 -12.79
CA HIS A 317 27.09 -16.58 -13.09
C HIS A 317 27.14 -15.12 -12.63
N LYS A 318 27.73 -14.86 -11.47
CA LYS A 318 27.94 -13.50 -10.96
C LYS A 318 28.83 -12.68 -11.89
N LYS A 319 29.92 -13.30 -12.37
CA LYS A 319 30.85 -12.71 -13.34
C LYS A 319 30.13 -12.41 -14.65
N TYR A 320 29.40 -13.39 -15.20
CA TYR A 320 28.62 -13.22 -16.43
C TYR A 320 27.63 -12.05 -16.34
N ARG A 321 26.86 -11.96 -15.25
CA ARG A 321 25.85 -10.90 -15.06
C ARG A 321 26.46 -9.50 -15.01
N LYS A 322 27.61 -9.35 -14.32
CA LYS A 322 28.31 -8.08 -14.21
C LYS A 322 29.08 -7.69 -15.48
N GLU A 323 29.81 -8.63 -16.06
CA GLU A 323 30.75 -8.34 -17.14
C GLU A 323 30.10 -8.41 -18.53
N ILE A 324 29.20 -9.36 -18.77
CA ILE A 324 28.55 -9.57 -20.07
C ILE A 324 27.21 -8.85 -20.13
N GLN A 325 26.31 -9.09 -19.18
CA GLN A 325 24.99 -8.44 -19.18
C GLN A 325 25.01 -6.99 -18.69
N LYS A 326 26.12 -6.54 -18.06
CA LYS A 326 26.26 -5.22 -17.44
C LYS A 326 25.14 -4.90 -16.44
N ARG A 327 24.69 -5.91 -15.69
CA ARG A 327 23.65 -5.80 -14.66
C ARG A 327 24.23 -6.06 -13.27
N GLY A 328 23.58 -5.50 -12.24
CA GLY A 328 23.89 -5.82 -10.85
C GLY A 328 23.63 -7.30 -10.55
N ALA A 329 24.38 -7.84 -9.60
CA ALA A 329 24.19 -9.20 -9.08
C ALA A 329 24.28 -9.13 -7.55
N VAL A 330 23.13 -9.14 -6.90
CA VAL A 330 23.00 -9.02 -5.44
C VAL A 330 22.73 -10.40 -4.88
N ASP A 331 23.56 -10.87 -3.95
CA ASP A 331 23.37 -12.19 -3.35
C ASP A 331 22.03 -12.23 -2.59
N GLY A 332 21.31 -13.34 -2.76
CA GLY A 332 19.94 -13.53 -2.27
C GLY A 332 18.84 -13.15 -3.27
N ASP A 333 19.18 -12.56 -4.43
CA ASP A 333 18.25 -12.51 -5.57
C ASP A 333 18.10 -13.93 -6.16
N LEU A 334 16.87 -14.40 -6.32
CA LEU A 334 16.58 -15.62 -7.07
C LEU A 334 17.02 -15.47 -8.53
N TYR A 335 17.60 -16.52 -9.12
CA TYR A 335 17.91 -16.54 -10.55
C TYR A 335 17.75 -17.95 -11.14
N MET A 336 17.57 -17.98 -12.45
CA MET A 336 17.43 -19.19 -13.27
C MET A 336 18.50 -19.16 -14.37
N ILE A 337 18.72 -20.32 -14.99
CA ILE A 337 19.48 -20.42 -16.23
C ILE A 337 18.50 -20.76 -17.35
N THR A 338 18.19 -19.77 -18.16
CA THR A 338 17.24 -19.90 -19.28
C THR A 338 18.04 -19.83 -20.57
N ASN A 339 18.02 -20.90 -21.36
CA ASN A 339 18.78 -20.99 -22.63
C ASN A 339 20.28 -20.65 -22.46
N GLY A 340 20.90 -21.11 -21.37
CA GLY A 340 22.31 -20.86 -21.07
C GLY A 340 22.62 -19.44 -20.56
N VAL A 341 21.61 -18.60 -20.32
CA VAL A 341 21.76 -17.21 -19.87
C VAL A 341 21.24 -17.07 -18.44
N VAL A 342 21.95 -16.28 -17.62
CA VAL A 342 21.49 -15.90 -16.28
C VAL A 342 20.26 -15.00 -16.42
N ASP A 343 19.10 -15.51 -15.99
CA ASP A 343 17.84 -14.79 -15.97
C ASP A 343 17.40 -14.53 -14.54
N VAL A 344 17.03 -13.28 -14.27
CA VAL A 344 16.71 -12.82 -12.91
C VAL A 344 15.36 -12.14 -12.95
N PRO A 345 14.33 -12.76 -12.36
CA PRO A 345 12.99 -12.18 -12.36
C PRO A 345 12.93 -10.93 -11.47
N TYR A 346 11.83 -10.20 -11.58
CA TYR A 346 11.43 -9.26 -10.53
C TYR A 346 11.27 -9.98 -9.18
N ALA A 347 11.26 -9.23 -8.08
CA ALA A 347 11.11 -9.76 -6.74
C ALA A 347 9.98 -10.81 -6.65
N ARG A 348 10.28 -12.00 -6.14
CA ARG A 348 9.33 -13.09 -5.96
C ARG A 348 9.03 -13.33 -4.50
N ILE A 349 7.77 -13.58 -4.19
CA ILE A 349 7.36 -14.14 -2.90
C ILE A 349 7.52 -15.65 -3.03
N LEU A 350 8.27 -16.27 -2.12
CA LEU A 350 8.37 -17.71 -2.01
C LEU A 350 7.17 -18.23 -1.21
N ILE A 351 6.38 -19.10 -1.81
CA ILE A 351 5.18 -19.69 -1.22
C ILE A 351 5.19 -21.22 -1.30
N LYS A 352 4.36 -21.85 -0.46
CA LYS A 352 4.02 -23.27 -0.55
C LYS A 352 2.50 -23.43 -0.47
N ASN A 353 1.93 -24.32 -1.27
CA ASN A 353 0.52 -24.66 -1.15
C ASN A 353 0.33 -25.63 0.02
N LYS A 354 -0.50 -25.26 1.00
CA LYS A 354 -0.79 -26.07 2.20
C LYS A 354 -1.77 -27.21 1.93
N LYS A 355 -2.52 -27.12 0.83
CA LYS A 355 -3.60 -28.07 0.50
C LYS A 355 -3.14 -29.22 -0.39
N VAL A 356 -1.92 -29.16 -0.94
CA VAL A 356 -1.31 -30.25 -1.71
C VAL A 356 -0.56 -31.16 -0.76
N LYS A 357 -0.87 -32.46 -0.80
CA LYS A 357 -0.21 -33.48 0.02
C LYS A 357 0.83 -34.24 -0.80
#